data_AF-A0AA41MTP6-F1
#
_entry.id   AF-A0AA41MTP6-F1
#
_cell.length_a   1.000
_cell.length_b   1.000
_cell.length_c   1.000
_cell.angle_alpha   90.00
_cell.angle_beta   90.00
_cell.angle_gamma   90.00
#
_symmetry.space_group_name_H-M   'P 1'
#
loop_
_entity.id
_entity.type
_entity.pdbx_description
1 polymer ?
#
loop_
_entity_poly.entity_id
_entity_poly.type
_entity_poly.pdbx_seq_one_letter_code
_entity_poly.pdbx_strand_id
1 'polypeptide(L)'
;MLRQVLRRGLQSFCHRLGLCVSRHPVFFLTVPAVLTITFGLSALNRFQPEGDLERLVAPSHSLAKIERSLASSLFPLDQSKSQLYSDLHTPGRYGRVILLSPPGDNILLQAEGILQTHRAVLEMKVNHKGYNYTFSHLCVLRNQDKKCVLDDIISVLEDLRQAAVSNKTTARVQVRYPNTKLKDGRNSFIGHQLGGVVEVPNSKDQRVKSARAIQITYYLQTYGSATQDLIGEKWENEFCKLMRKLQEEHQDLQLHSLASFSLWRDFHKTSILARSKVLVSLVLILTTATLSSSMKDCLRSKPFLGLLGVLTVCISIITAAGIFFITDGKYNSTLLGIPFFAMGNYPSLW
;
A
#
# COMPACT_ATOMS: atom_id res chain seq x y z
N MET A 1 -4.41 -57.19 -7.49
CA MET A 1 -4.76 -57.60 -6.11
C MET A 1 -4.52 -56.51 -5.06
N LEU A 2 -3.40 -55.75 -5.09
CA LEU A 2 -3.11 -54.69 -4.11
C LEU A 2 -4.24 -53.66 -3.91
N ARG A 3 -4.84 -53.13 -4.98
CA ARG A 3 -5.97 -52.18 -4.91
C ARG A 3 -7.21 -52.73 -4.18
N GLN A 4 -7.50 -54.02 -4.34
CA GLN A 4 -8.66 -54.64 -3.68
C GLN A 4 -8.40 -54.88 -2.19
N VAL A 5 -7.17 -55.25 -1.83
CA VAL A 5 -6.74 -55.38 -0.42
C VAL A 5 -6.77 -54.00 0.26
N LEU A 6 -6.23 -52.96 -0.41
CA LEU A 6 -6.26 -51.59 0.08
C LEU A 6 -7.69 -51.07 0.26
N ARG A 7 -8.58 -51.31 -0.72
CA ARG A 7 -10.00 -50.92 -0.63
C ARG A 7 -10.71 -51.61 0.52
N ARG A 8 -10.49 -52.91 0.73
CA ARG A 8 -11.08 -53.65 1.86
C ARG A 8 -10.53 -53.18 3.21
N GLY A 9 -9.22 -52.88 3.27
CA GLY A 9 -8.58 -52.28 4.43
C GLY A 9 -9.20 -50.92 4.79
N LEU A 10 -9.31 -50.02 3.80
CA LEU A 10 -9.93 -48.71 3.99
C LEU A 10 -11.40 -48.82 4.42
N GLN A 11 -12.16 -49.71 3.78
CA GLN A 11 -13.58 -49.90 4.10
C GLN A 11 -13.76 -50.40 5.54
N SER A 12 -12.95 -51.37 5.98
CA SER A 12 -12.95 -51.86 7.36
C SER A 12 -12.57 -50.76 8.35
N PHE A 13 -11.56 -49.96 8.02
CA PHE A 13 -11.13 -48.83 8.83
C PHE A 13 -12.22 -47.76 8.96
N CYS A 14 -12.79 -47.29 7.85
CA CYS A 14 -13.87 -46.30 7.86
C CYS A 14 -15.13 -46.84 8.58
N HIS A 15 -15.43 -48.13 8.45
CA HIS A 15 -16.55 -48.74 9.16
C HIS A 15 -16.31 -48.76 10.68
N ARG A 16 -15.12 -49.15 11.14
CA ARG A 16 -14.75 -49.11 12.56
C ARG A 16 -14.75 -47.68 13.10
N LEU A 17 -14.25 -46.72 12.32
CA LEU A 17 -14.23 -45.31 12.70
C LEU A 17 -15.66 -44.75 12.81
N GLY A 18 -16.53 -45.06 11.85
CA GLY A 18 -17.96 -44.71 11.91
C GLY A 18 -18.68 -45.30 13.12
N LEU A 19 -18.38 -46.56 13.47
CA LEU A 19 -18.87 -47.22 14.69
C LEU A 19 -18.39 -46.55 15.97
N CYS A 20 -17.15 -46.05 15.99
CA CYS A 20 -16.62 -45.30 17.14
C CYS A 20 -17.31 -43.95 17.30
N VAL A 21 -17.49 -43.21 16.19
CA VAL A 21 -18.16 -41.91 16.17
C VAL A 21 -19.63 -42.04 16.59
N SER A 22 -20.33 -43.08 16.12
CA SER A 22 -21.74 -43.29 16.48
C SER A 22 -21.94 -43.70 17.93
N ARG A 23 -20.96 -44.38 18.55
CA ARG A 23 -20.98 -44.75 19.98
C ARG A 23 -20.69 -43.57 20.90
N HIS A 24 -19.92 -42.57 20.45
CA HIS A 24 -19.51 -41.41 21.26
C HIS A 24 -19.81 -40.06 20.58
N PRO A 25 -21.06 -39.77 20.18
CA PRO A 25 -21.39 -38.60 19.36
C PRO A 25 -21.09 -37.27 20.07
N VAL A 26 -21.32 -37.20 21.38
CA VAL A 26 -21.09 -35.98 22.17
C VAL A 26 -19.62 -35.59 22.16
N PHE A 27 -18.71 -36.55 22.39
CA PHE A 27 -17.26 -36.30 22.41
C PHE A 27 -16.75 -35.74 21.08
N PHE A 28 -17.16 -36.36 19.96
CA PHE A 28 -16.75 -35.92 18.61
C PHE A 28 -17.38 -34.60 18.16
N LEU A 29 -18.46 -34.13 18.81
CA LEU A 29 -19.02 -32.79 18.60
C LEU A 29 -18.35 -31.74 19.48
N THR A 30 -18.11 -32.06 20.76
CA THR A 30 -17.57 -31.10 21.74
C THR A 30 -16.10 -30.81 21.50
N VAL A 31 -15.29 -31.82 21.17
CA VAL A 31 -13.84 -31.64 21.02
C VAL A 31 -13.49 -30.66 19.88
N PRO A 32 -14.00 -30.81 18.65
CA PRO A 32 -13.75 -29.83 17.60
C PRO A 32 -14.27 -28.43 17.94
N ALA A 33 -15.45 -28.33 18.59
CA ALA A 33 -16.00 -27.05 19.00
C ALA A 33 -15.09 -26.32 19.99
N VAL A 34 -14.59 -27.01 21.01
CA VAL A 34 -13.64 -26.44 22.00
C VAL A 34 -12.33 -26.04 21.32
N LEU A 35 -11.78 -26.90 20.45
CA LEU A 35 -10.56 -26.56 19.70
C LEU A 35 -10.76 -25.30 18.86
N THR A 36 -11.84 -25.21 18.09
CA THR A 36 -12.12 -24.02 17.28
C THR A 36 -12.33 -22.77 18.12
N ILE A 37 -12.97 -22.87 19.29
CA ILE A 37 -13.10 -21.72 20.20
C ILE A 37 -11.71 -21.29 20.70
N THR A 38 -10.87 -22.22 21.15
CA THR A 38 -9.52 -21.89 21.64
C THR A 38 -8.64 -21.27 20.57
N PHE A 39 -8.58 -21.87 19.38
CA PHE A 39 -7.83 -21.34 18.24
C PHE A 39 -8.44 -20.06 17.70
N GLY A 40 -9.77 -19.92 17.72
CA GLY A 40 -10.48 -18.70 17.32
C GLY A 40 -10.20 -17.52 18.25
N LEU A 41 -10.20 -17.74 19.58
CA LEU A 41 -9.78 -16.71 20.54
C LEU A 41 -8.31 -16.33 20.34
N SER A 42 -7.45 -17.31 20.08
CA SER A 42 -6.05 -17.05 19.75
C SER A 42 -5.90 -16.22 18.48
N ALA A 43 -6.69 -16.51 17.45
CA ALA A 43 -6.71 -15.75 16.20
C ALA A 43 -7.08 -14.28 16.44
N LEU A 44 -8.08 -14.01 17.29
CA LEU A 44 -8.49 -12.65 17.63
C LEU A 44 -7.42 -11.89 18.44
N ASN A 45 -6.79 -12.57 19.41
CA ASN A 45 -5.77 -11.95 20.27
C ASN A 45 -4.44 -11.69 19.54
N ARG A 46 -4.07 -12.56 18.59
CA ARG A 46 -2.80 -12.49 17.84
C ARG A 46 -2.96 -11.87 16.45
N PHE A 47 -4.14 -11.33 16.12
CA PHE A 47 -4.39 -10.72 14.83
C PHE A 47 -3.46 -9.52 14.61
N GLN A 48 -2.50 -9.68 13.70
CA GLN A 48 -1.59 -8.61 13.27
C GLN A 48 -1.64 -8.47 11.75
N PRO A 49 -2.12 -7.32 11.22
CA PRO A 49 -2.02 -7.04 9.80
C PRO A 49 -0.56 -6.78 9.40
N GLU A 50 -0.15 -7.29 8.25
CA GLU A 50 1.17 -6.97 7.69
C GLU A 50 1.16 -5.52 7.17
N GLY A 51 1.96 -4.67 7.78
CA GLY A 51 2.16 -3.26 7.40
C GLY A 51 3.10 -3.08 6.21
N ASP A 52 4.04 -4.01 6.04
CA ASP A 52 5.12 -3.89 5.07
C ASP A 52 4.73 -4.49 3.71
N LEU A 53 4.36 -3.64 2.76
CA LEU A 53 4.01 -4.08 1.42
C LEU A 53 5.16 -4.84 0.73
N GLU A 54 6.41 -4.43 0.94
CA GLU A 54 7.57 -5.08 0.33
C GLU A 54 7.70 -6.55 0.78
N ARG A 55 7.26 -6.88 2.00
CA ARG A 55 7.24 -8.26 2.52
C ARG A 55 6.14 -9.11 1.87
N LEU A 56 5.07 -8.48 1.40
CA LEU A 56 3.98 -9.15 0.68
C LEU A 56 4.34 -9.49 -0.77
N VAL A 57 5.24 -8.71 -1.39
CA VAL A 57 5.59 -8.83 -2.82
C VAL A 57 6.91 -9.59 -3.03
N ALA A 58 7.86 -9.48 -2.11
CA ALA A 58 9.16 -10.12 -2.23
C ALA A 58 9.52 -10.95 -0.98
N PRO A 59 10.08 -12.16 -1.16
CA PRO A 59 10.47 -13.01 -0.03
C PRO A 59 11.59 -12.36 0.78
N SER A 60 11.67 -12.68 2.09
CA SER A 60 12.63 -12.05 3.02
C SER A 60 14.09 -12.29 2.65
N HIS A 61 14.40 -13.45 2.04
CA HIS A 61 15.75 -13.87 1.67
C HIS A 61 15.98 -13.87 0.15
N SER A 62 15.37 -12.92 -0.57
CA SER A 62 15.67 -12.76 -1.99
C SER A 62 17.08 -12.21 -2.20
N LEU A 63 17.71 -12.57 -3.32
CA LEU A 63 18.99 -11.99 -3.75
C LEU A 63 18.91 -10.45 -3.76
N ALA A 64 17.82 -9.89 -4.27
CA ALA A 64 17.61 -8.45 -4.30
C ALA A 64 17.61 -7.79 -2.90
N LYS A 65 17.04 -8.44 -1.87
CA LYS A 65 17.10 -7.92 -0.49
C LYS A 65 18.48 -8.04 0.12
N ILE A 66 19.23 -9.09 -0.21
CA ILE A 66 20.62 -9.26 0.23
C ILE A 66 21.50 -8.17 -0.40
N GLU A 67 21.41 -7.97 -1.72
CA GLU A 67 22.13 -6.91 -2.44
C GLU A 67 21.79 -5.52 -1.89
N ARG A 68 20.50 -5.26 -1.60
CA ARG A 68 20.06 -4.02 -0.95
C ARG A 68 20.65 -3.85 0.44
N SER A 69 20.69 -4.90 1.26
CA SER A 69 21.28 -4.84 2.59
C SER A 69 22.79 -4.57 2.54
N LEU A 70 23.49 -5.18 1.58
CA LEU A 70 24.89 -4.95 1.31
C LEU A 70 25.12 -3.49 0.86
N ALA A 71 24.36 -3.01 -0.13
CA ALA A 71 24.43 -1.64 -0.61
C ALA A 71 24.16 -0.63 0.51
N SER A 72 23.15 -0.87 1.36
CA SER A 72 22.85 0.00 2.51
C SER A 72 23.92 -0.02 3.58
N SER A 73 24.68 -1.12 3.73
CA SER A 73 25.80 -1.21 4.67
C SER A 73 27.07 -0.54 4.13
N LEU A 74 27.32 -0.62 2.83
CA LEU A 74 28.47 0.00 2.16
C LEU A 74 28.28 1.49 1.95
N PHE A 75 27.05 1.91 1.65
CA PHE A 75 26.68 3.29 1.36
C PHE A 75 25.56 3.75 2.31
N PRO A 76 25.88 3.98 3.60
CA PRO A 76 24.88 4.45 4.55
C PRO A 76 24.36 5.82 4.12
N LEU A 77 23.03 5.95 4.07
CA LEU A 77 22.33 7.16 3.63
C LEU A 77 22.56 8.38 4.53
N ASP A 78 23.21 8.20 5.69
CA ASP A 78 23.70 9.30 6.52
C ASP A 78 24.95 9.98 5.96
N GLN A 79 25.75 9.28 5.16
CA GLN A 79 27.00 9.78 4.60
C GLN A 79 26.84 10.33 3.16
N SER A 80 25.93 9.77 2.36
CA SER A 80 25.71 10.13 0.94
C SER A 80 24.71 11.27 0.70
N LYS A 81 24.42 12.10 1.71
CA LYS A 81 23.35 13.13 1.71
C LYS A 81 23.55 14.34 0.78
N SER A 82 24.40 14.25 -0.25
CA SER A 82 24.74 15.40 -1.09
C SER A 82 23.81 15.62 -2.28
N GLN A 83 23.19 14.59 -2.87
CA GLN A 83 22.39 14.76 -4.09
C GLN A 83 21.12 13.89 -4.09
N LEU A 84 19.95 14.53 -4.12
CA LEU A 84 18.65 13.85 -4.09
C LEU A 84 18.45 12.97 -5.32
N TYR A 85 17.63 11.94 -5.12
CA TYR A 85 17.08 11.00 -6.09
C TYR A 85 18.07 9.96 -6.63
N SER A 86 19.25 10.35 -7.12
CA SER A 86 20.23 9.39 -7.68
C SER A 86 20.86 8.49 -6.61
N ASP A 87 20.97 8.98 -5.38
CA ASP A 87 21.72 8.32 -4.30
C ASP A 87 20.83 7.50 -3.34
N LEU A 88 19.51 7.60 -3.46
CA LEU A 88 18.55 6.90 -2.59
C LEU A 88 18.24 5.50 -3.15
N HIS A 89 19.05 4.51 -2.75
CA HIS A 89 18.77 3.08 -2.99
C HIS A 89 17.39 2.64 -2.45
N THR A 90 16.91 3.34 -1.42
CA THR A 90 15.63 3.08 -0.77
C THR A 90 14.90 4.42 -0.63
N PRO A 91 13.75 4.64 -1.30
CA PRO A 91 12.92 5.75 -0.92
C PRO A 91 12.40 5.40 0.48
N GLY A 92 12.85 6.12 1.51
CA GLY A 92 12.30 5.99 2.86
C GLY A 92 10.84 6.46 2.88
N ARG A 93 10.42 7.14 3.95
CA ARG A 93 9.14 7.85 3.92
C ARG A 93 9.24 9.07 3.02
N TYR A 94 8.23 9.25 2.17
CA TYR A 94 8.14 10.43 1.32
C TYR A 94 6.70 10.77 0.98
N GLY A 95 6.47 12.06 0.73
CA GLY A 95 5.27 12.56 0.05
C GLY A 95 5.66 13.05 -1.34
N ARG A 96 4.97 12.59 -2.37
CA ARG A 96 5.16 13.01 -3.76
C ARG A 96 3.88 13.63 -4.28
N VAL A 97 4.00 14.75 -4.97
CA VAL A 97 2.90 15.39 -5.68
C VAL A 97 3.26 15.51 -7.15
N ILE A 98 2.32 15.15 -8.00
CA ILE A 98 2.37 15.39 -9.45
C ILE A 98 1.30 16.43 -9.76
N LEU A 99 1.71 17.57 -10.30
CA LEU A 99 0.81 18.60 -10.79
C LEU A 99 0.76 18.54 -12.31
N LEU A 100 -0.44 18.48 -12.85
CA LEU A 100 -0.73 18.37 -14.28
C LEU A 100 -1.47 19.64 -14.72
N SER A 101 -1.01 20.22 -15.82
CA SER A 101 -1.75 21.26 -16.52
C SER A 101 -2.91 20.66 -17.34
N PRO A 102 -3.99 21.42 -17.58
CA PRO A 102 -5.04 21.06 -18.52
C PRO A 102 -4.45 20.75 -19.92
N PRO A 103 -5.14 19.91 -20.72
CA PRO A 103 -4.63 19.52 -22.03
C PRO A 103 -4.44 20.77 -22.92
N GLY A 104 -3.21 20.99 -23.37
CA GLY A 104 -2.84 22.13 -24.22
C GLY A 104 -2.21 23.31 -23.48
N ASP A 105 -2.16 23.29 -22.14
CA ASP A 105 -1.53 24.34 -21.34
C ASP A 105 -0.14 23.94 -20.82
N ASN A 106 0.66 24.92 -20.41
CA ASN A 106 2.04 24.77 -19.95
C ASN A 106 2.16 24.95 -18.43
N ILE A 107 2.57 23.89 -17.73
CA ILE A 107 2.75 23.89 -16.28
C ILE A 107 3.78 24.92 -15.80
N LEU A 108 4.77 25.26 -16.64
CA LEU A 108 5.82 26.24 -16.31
C LEU A 108 5.28 27.68 -16.18
N LEU A 109 4.12 27.99 -16.78
CA LEU A 109 3.48 29.29 -16.64
C LEU A 109 2.75 29.43 -15.29
N GLN A 110 2.32 28.30 -14.72
CA GLN A 110 1.57 28.25 -13.46
C GLN A 110 2.49 28.13 -12.23
N ALA A 111 3.70 28.70 -12.31
CA ALA A 111 4.72 28.62 -11.26
C ALA A 111 4.24 29.13 -9.89
N GLU A 112 3.38 30.16 -9.84
CA GLU A 112 2.83 30.67 -8.57
C GLU A 112 1.95 29.64 -7.87
N GLY A 113 1.04 28.96 -8.59
CA GLY A 113 0.15 27.94 -8.01
C GLY A 113 0.93 26.75 -7.46
N ILE A 114 2.00 26.34 -8.16
CA ILE A 114 2.90 25.28 -7.72
C ILE A 114 3.65 25.71 -6.45
N LEU A 115 4.18 26.94 -6.41
CA LEU A 115 4.89 27.47 -5.24
C LEU A 115 3.95 27.70 -4.04
N GLN A 116 2.69 28.07 -4.27
CA GLN A 116 1.68 28.17 -3.22
C GLN A 116 1.41 26.80 -2.60
N THR A 117 1.24 25.77 -3.43
CA THR A 117 1.10 24.37 -2.99
C THR A 117 2.33 23.93 -2.18
N HIS A 118 3.54 24.27 -2.67
CA HIS A 118 4.79 23.97 -1.99
C HIS A 118 4.85 24.61 -0.59
N ARG A 119 4.51 25.90 -0.46
CA ARG A 119 4.46 26.60 0.85
C ARG A 119 3.47 25.94 1.79
N ALA A 120 2.27 25.60 1.32
CA ALA A 120 1.26 24.93 2.13
C ALA A 120 1.77 23.59 2.70
N VAL A 121 2.55 22.82 1.92
CA VAL A 121 3.18 21.58 2.39
C VAL A 121 4.26 21.84 3.45
N LEU A 122 5.05 22.90 3.31
CA LEU A 122 6.09 23.25 4.29
C LEU A 122 5.49 23.73 5.63
N GLU A 123 4.38 24.48 5.56
CA GLU A 123 3.70 25.07 6.72
C GLU A 123 2.77 24.11 7.46
N MET A 124 2.44 22.97 6.86
CA MET A 124 1.52 22.02 7.49
C MET A 124 2.09 21.47 8.80
N LYS A 125 1.17 21.24 9.76
CA LYS A 125 1.50 20.88 11.13
C LYS A 125 0.90 19.53 11.49
N VAL A 126 1.72 18.71 12.14
CA VAL A 126 1.33 17.39 12.63
C VAL A 126 1.49 17.38 14.15
N ASN A 127 0.39 17.18 14.86
CA ASN A 127 0.43 17.12 16.33
C ASN A 127 0.82 15.71 16.79
N HIS A 128 1.90 15.61 17.56
CA HIS A 128 2.28 14.40 18.28
C HIS A 128 2.74 14.75 19.69
N LYS A 129 2.07 14.18 20.71
CA LYS A 129 2.38 14.41 22.14
C LYS A 129 2.43 15.88 22.56
N GLY A 130 1.55 16.72 21.99
CA GLY A 130 1.45 18.15 22.33
C GLY A 130 2.45 19.04 21.58
N TYR A 131 3.32 18.48 20.74
CA TYR A 131 4.21 19.23 19.86
C TYR A 131 3.69 19.21 18.42
N ASN A 132 3.74 20.36 17.76
CA ASN A 132 3.37 20.52 16.36
C ASN A 132 4.62 20.45 15.48
N TYR A 133 4.81 19.31 14.83
CA TYR A 133 5.90 19.07 13.88
C TYR A 133 5.53 19.65 12.52
N THR A 134 6.42 20.47 11.96
CA THR A 134 6.38 20.93 10.56
C THR A 134 7.34 20.12 9.70
N PHE A 135 7.30 20.30 8.37
CA PHE A 135 8.22 19.61 7.47
C PHE A 135 9.69 19.84 7.81
N SER A 136 10.07 21.03 8.28
CA SER A 136 11.45 21.36 8.66
C SER A 136 12.02 20.49 9.79
N HIS A 137 11.15 19.89 10.62
CA HIS A 137 11.56 19.01 11.70
C HIS A 137 11.69 17.54 11.26
N LEU A 138 11.10 17.18 10.13
CA LEU A 138 10.97 15.80 9.65
C LEU A 138 11.76 15.55 8.36
N CYS A 139 12.19 16.59 7.66
CA CYS A 139 12.86 16.48 6.37
C CYS A 139 14.24 15.82 6.50
N VAL A 140 14.70 15.21 5.41
CA VAL A 140 16.11 14.79 5.32
C VAL A 140 17.00 16.03 5.26
N LEU A 141 17.94 16.14 6.21
CA LEU A 141 18.86 17.26 6.31
C LEU A 141 20.10 17.03 5.43
N ARG A 142 20.55 18.07 4.72
CA ARG A 142 21.82 18.09 3.99
C ARG A 142 22.99 18.22 4.97
N ASN A 143 24.03 17.41 4.80
CA ASN A 143 25.20 17.40 5.70
C ASN A 143 25.96 18.73 5.75
N GLN A 144 26.03 19.46 4.63
CA GLN A 144 26.79 20.72 4.55
C GLN A 144 26.12 21.87 5.31
N ASP A 145 24.82 22.10 5.08
CA ASP A 145 24.13 23.31 5.56
C ASP A 145 23.07 23.04 6.64
N LYS A 146 22.85 21.77 7.00
CA LYS A 146 21.75 21.33 7.89
C LYS A 146 20.38 21.85 7.46
N LYS A 147 20.19 22.10 6.16
CA LYS A 147 18.91 22.49 5.56
C LYS A 147 18.19 21.27 5.02
N CYS A 148 16.86 21.33 4.97
CA CYS A 148 16.06 20.32 4.28
C CYS A 148 16.50 20.19 2.84
N VAL A 149 16.64 18.96 2.40
CA VAL A 149 17.04 18.66 1.05
C VAL A 149 15.76 18.57 0.19
N LEU A 150 15.65 19.49 -0.76
CA LEU A 150 14.48 19.75 -1.60
C LEU A 150 14.85 19.60 -3.07
N ASP A 151 13.87 19.33 -3.91
CA ASP A 151 14.05 19.26 -5.35
C ASP A 151 14.53 20.60 -5.93
N ASP A 152 15.60 20.57 -6.72
CA ASP A 152 16.19 21.77 -7.33
C ASP A 152 15.21 22.50 -8.28
N ILE A 153 14.17 21.83 -8.80
CA ILE A 153 13.12 22.46 -9.61
C ILE A 153 12.41 23.59 -8.89
N ILE A 154 12.34 23.55 -7.55
CA ILE A 154 11.72 24.62 -6.76
C ILE A 154 12.46 25.94 -6.99
N SER A 155 13.79 25.93 -7.02
CA SER A 155 14.58 27.14 -7.31
C SER A 155 14.32 27.67 -8.72
N VAL A 156 14.15 26.77 -9.70
CA VAL A 156 13.81 27.14 -11.08
C VAL A 156 12.42 27.77 -11.15
N LEU A 157 11.44 27.26 -10.41
CA LEU A 157 10.09 27.82 -10.33
C LEU A 157 10.08 29.20 -9.67
N GLU A 158 10.87 29.41 -8.61
CA GLU A 158 11.03 30.72 -7.99
C GLU A 158 11.59 31.75 -8.95
N ASP A 159 12.56 31.34 -9.78
CA ASP A 159 13.16 32.18 -10.81
C ASP A 159 12.16 32.51 -11.93
N LEU A 160 11.38 31.52 -12.37
CA LEU A 160 10.32 31.71 -13.36
C LEU A 160 9.24 32.68 -12.84
N ARG A 161 8.85 32.54 -11.57
CA ARG A 161 7.92 33.47 -10.91
C ARG A 161 8.47 34.89 -10.89
N GLN A 162 9.72 35.09 -10.46
CA GLN A 162 10.35 36.41 -10.42
C GLN A 162 10.43 37.05 -11.81
N ALA A 163 10.76 36.24 -12.84
CA ALA A 163 10.79 36.70 -14.22
C ALA A 163 9.40 37.11 -14.74
N ALA A 164 8.35 36.38 -14.36
CA ALA A 164 6.97 36.71 -14.71
C ALA A 164 6.52 38.04 -14.08
N VAL A 165 6.86 38.29 -12.80
CA VAL A 165 6.53 39.54 -12.10
C VAL A 165 7.32 40.74 -12.65
N SER A 166 8.57 40.53 -13.06
CA SER A 166 9.46 41.63 -13.44
C SER A 166 9.18 42.25 -14.82
N ASN A 167 8.30 41.69 -15.67
CA ASN A 167 8.02 42.15 -17.04
C ASN A 167 9.26 42.42 -17.92
N LYS A 168 10.46 41.96 -17.52
CA LYS A 168 11.68 42.01 -18.33
C LYS A 168 11.62 40.85 -19.30
N THR A 169 11.01 41.10 -20.45
CA THR A 169 10.82 40.19 -21.59
C THR A 169 12.11 39.54 -22.12
N THR A 170 13.29 39.98 -21.69
CA THR A 170 14.60 39.52 -22.13
C THR A 170 15.28 38.48 -21.22
N ALA A 171 14.72 38.15 -20.06
CA ALA A 171 15.26 37.11 -19.18
C ALA A 171 14.21 36.03 -18.85
N ARG A 172 13.60 35.44 -19.88
CA ARG A 172 12.95 34.12 -19.70
C ARG A 172 14.04 33.17 -19.24
N VAL A 173 14.01 32.75 -17.97
CA VAL A 173 14.92 31.75 -17.40
C VAL A 173 14.91 30.56 -18.36
N GLN A 174 16.06 30.31 -19.00
CA GLN A 174 16.14 29.32 -20.06
C GLN A 174 16.25 27.95 -19.42
N VAL A 175 15.11 27.31 -19.17
CA VAL A 175 15.08 25.94 -18.65
C VAL A 175 15.55 24.98 -19.74
N ARG A 176 16.66 24.29 -19.46
CA ARG A 176 17.22 23.24 -20.32
C ARG A 176 16.80 21.88 -19.79
N TYR A 177 16.55 20.94 -20.68
CA TYR A 177 16.18 19.56 -20.34
C TYR A 177 17.18 18.59 -20.99
N PRO A 178 17.65 17.54 -20.29
CA PRO A 178 17.29 17.13 -18.93
C PRO A 178 18.10 17.82 -17.82
N ASN A 179 19.17 18.53 -18.15
CA ASN A 179 20.03 19.22 -17.20
C ASN A 179 19.88 20.74 -17.33
N THR A 180 19.55 21.43 -16.24
CA THR A 180 19.42 22.89 -16.19
C THR A 180 20.52 23.53 -15.34
N LYS A 181 20.89 24.77 -15.68
CA LYS A 181 21.83 25.58 -14.89
C LYS A 181 21.05 26.42 -13.90
N LEU A 182 21.33 26.26 -12.61
CA LEU A 182 20.80 27.10 -11.54
C LEU A 182 21.54 28.45 -11.50
N LYS A 183 20.95 29.45 -10.83
CA LYS A 183 21.60 30.74 -10.54
C LYS A 183 22.94 30.60 -9.82
N ASP A 184 23.09 29.57 -9.00
CA ASP A 184 24.33 29.23 -8.29
C ASP A 184 25.45 28.71 -9.21
N GLY A 185 25.21 28.59 -10.52
CA GLY A 185 26.15 28.01 -11.48
C GLY A 185 26.22 26.48 -11.46
N ARG A 186 25.47 25.82 -10.55
CA ARG A 186 25.35 24.36 -10.46
C ARG A 186 24.48 23.81 -11.60
N ASN A 187 24.89 22.70 -12.21
CA ASN A 187 24.05 21.93 -13.12
C ASN A 187 23.18 20.97 -12.28
N SER A 188 21.86 21.00 -12.45
CA SER A 188 20.94 20.05 -11.83
C SER A 188 20.16 19.25 -12.87
N PHE A 189 19.95 17.98 -12.57
CA PHE A 189 19.19 17.05 -13.39
C PHE A 189 17.71 17.11 -13.03
N ILE A 190 16.91 17.70 -13.93
CA ILE A 190 15.45 17.86 -13.77
C ILE A 190 14.64 16.83 -14.58
N GLY A 191 15.32 15.82 -15.15
CA GLY A 191 14.71 14.81 -16.02
C GLY A 191 13.59 14.00 -15.35
N HIS A 192 13.69 13.77 -14.04
CA HIS A 192 12.69 13.05 -13.25
C HIS A 192 11.55 13.94 -12.72
N GLN A 193 11.68 15.26 -12.85
CA GLN A 193 10.73 16.25 -12.31
C GLN A 193 9.76 16.76 -13.37
N LEU A 194 10.13 16.78 -14.66
CA LEU A 194 9.25 17.25 -15.73
C LEU A 194 8.71 16.09 -16.56
N GLY A 195 7.42 16.17 -16.92
CA GLY A 195 6.74 15.20 -17.79
C GLY A 195 6.05 15.86 -18.97
N GLY A 196 5.97 15.14 -20.10
CA GLY A 196 5.36 15.66 -21.34
C GLY A 196 6.08 16.90 -21.87
N VAL A 197 7.43 16.88 -21.82
CA VAL A 197 8.27 17.99 -22.25
C VAL A 197 8.25 18.10 -23.77
N VAL A 198 7.96 19.31 -24.27
CA VAL A 198 8.10 19.67 -25.67
C VAL A 198 9.27 20.62 -25.77
N GLU A 199 10.28 20.25 -26.56
CA GLU A 199 11.46 21.07 -26.80
C GLU A 199 11.21 22.11 -27.90
N VAL A 200 12.00 23.17 -27.91
CA VAL A 200 11.96 24.19 -28.96
C VAL A 200 12.62 23.61 -30.22
N PRO A 201 11.88 23.46 -31.34
CA PRO A 201 12.45 22.94 -32.58
C PRO A 201 13.57 23.88 -33.10
N ASN A 202 14.64 23.29 -33.66
CA ASN A 202 15.81 24.00 -34.22
C ASN A 202 16.63 24.85 -33.24
N SER A 203 16.57 24.58 -31.93
CA SER A 203 17.48 25.20 -30.96
C SER A 203 18.76 24.37 -30.78
N LYS A 204 19.94 25.03 -30.80
CA LYS A 204 21.25 24.36 -30.54
C LYS A 204 21.36 23.85 -29.09
N ASP A 205 20.63 24.47 -28.18
CA ASP A 205 20.51 24.08 -26.78
C ASP A 205 19.15 23.41 -26.57
N GLN A 206 19.09 22.25 -25.90
CA GLN A 206 17.86 21.51 -25.56
C GLN A 206 16.97 22.32 -24.61
N ARG A 207 16.22 23.28 -25.17
CA ARG A 207 15.39 24.22 -24.42
C ARG A 207 13.96 23.72 -24.33
N VAL A 208 13.39 23.81 -23.12
CA VAL A 208 11.99 23.46 -22.89
C VAL A 208 11.08 24.57 -23.42
N LYS A 209 10.18 24.21 -24.35
CA LYS A 209 9.11 25.09 -24.83
C LYS A 209 7.91 25.03 -23.88
N SER A 210 7.49 23.82 -23.53
CA SER A 210 6.38 23.57 -22.60
C SER A 210 6.56 22.23 -21.91
N ALA A 211 5.97 22.09 -20.72
CA ALA A 211 5.82 20.81 -20.04
C ALA A 211 4.37 20.65 -19.58
N ARG A 212 3.90 19.40 -19.51
CA ARG A 212 2.53 19.07 -19.08
C ARG A 212 2.44 18.73 -17.61
N ALA A 213 3.49 18.11 -17.07
CA ALA A 213 3.51 17.63 -15.70
C ALA A 213 4.75 18.12 -14.97
N ILE A 214 4.62 18.38 -13.68
CA ILE A 214 5.73 18.58 -12.76
C ILE A 214 5.55 17.66 -11.55
N GLN A 215 6.65 17.04 -11.12
CA GLN A 215 6.72 16.15 -9.98
C GLN A 215 7.61 16.80 -8.91
N ILE A 216 7.11 16.87 -7.68
CA ILE A 216 7.84 17.36 -6.50
C ILE A 216 7.78 16.27 -5.43
N THR A 217 8.92 15.95 -4.84
CA THR A 217 9.07 14.91 -3.83
C THR A 217 9.65 15.49 -2.53
N TYR A 218 8.97 15.19 -1.43
CA TYR A 218 9.32 15.59 -0.07
C TYR A 218 9.81 14.37 0.70
N TYR A 219 11.12 14.28 0.91
CA TYR A 219 11.73 13.17 1.62
C TYR A 219 11.74 13.41 3.13
N LEU A 220 11.31 12.40 3.89
CA LEU A 220 11.25 12.41 5.33
C LEU A 220 12.40 11.57 5.92
N GLN A 221 12.95 12.03 7.02
CA GLN A 221 13.96 11.30 7.77
C GLN A 221 13.32 10.05 8.39
N THR A 222 13.75 8.88 7.92
CA THR A 222 13.20 7.58 8.35
C THR A 222 14.14 6.85 9.33
N TYR A 223 15.36 7.37 9.53
CA TYR A 223 16.39 6.68 10.30
C TYR A 223 16.33 7.00 11.79
N GLY A 224 16.04 5.98 12.60
CA GLY A 224 16.56 5.91 13.98
C GLY A 224 15.53 5.75 15.12
N SER A 225 14.22 5.90 14.92
CA SER A 225 13.25 5.59 15.99
C SER A 225 11.85 5.28 15.48
N ALA A 226 11.19 4.28 16.09
CA ALA A 226 9.78 3.95 15.82
C ALA A 226 8.84 5.15 16.03
N THR A 227 9.23 6.10 16.88
CA THR A 227 8.50 7.35 17.08
C THR A 227 8.54 8.28 15.88
N GLN A 228 9.69 8.40 15.19
CA GLN A 228 9.81 9.21 13.98
C GLN A 228 9.03 8.59 12.84
N ASP A 229 9.05 7.25 12.73
CA ASP A 229 8.28 6.52 11.74
C ASP A 229 6.77 6.77 11.87
N LEU A 230 6.26 6.73 13.11
CA LEU A 230 4.87 7.04 13.42
C LEU A 230 4.50 8.52 13.14
N ILE A 231 5.42 9.46 13.38
CA ILE A 231 5.19 10.87 13.04
C ILE A 231 5.19 11.07 11.52
N GLY A 232 6.09 10.39 10.81
CA GLY A 232 6.12 10.36 9.34
C GLY A 232 4.83 9.83 8.74
N GLU A 233 4.28 8.74 9.29
CA GLU A 233 2.97 8.21 8.86
C GLU A 233 1.84 9.23 9.06
N LYS A 234 1.81 9.93 10.20
CA LYS A 234 0.83 10.99 10.45
C LYS A 234 1.00 12.15 9.47
N TRP A 235 2.24 12.54 9.19
CA TRP A 235 2.55 13.58 8.20
C TRP A 235 2.09 13.20 6.80
N GLU A 236 2.31 11.97 6.37
CA GLU A 236 1.85 11.45 5.07
C GLU A 236 0.31 11.48 4.96
N ASN A 237 -0.39 11.15 6.05
CA ASN A 237 -1.84 11.21 6.09
C ASN A 237 -2.37 12.65 6.00
N GLU A 238 -1.77 13.60 6.73
CA GLU A 238 -2.13 15.02 6.63
C GLU A 238 -1.76 15.60 5.25
N PHE A 239 -0.63 15.21 4.67
CA PHE A 239 -0.22 15.56 3.31
C PHE A 239 -1.29 15.14 2.29
N CYS A 240 -1.74 13.89 2.31
CA CYS A 240 -2.82 13.43 1.42
C CYS A 240 -4.16 14.14 1.65
N LYS A 241 -4.46 14.60 2.86
CA LYS A 241 -5.67 15.41 3.13
C LYS A 241 -5.52 16.82 2.55
N LEU A 242 -4.36 17.45 2.77
CA LEU A 242 -4.05 18.77 2.23
C LEU A 242 -4.12 18.77 0.70
N MET A 243 -3.53 17.78 0.03
CA MET A 243 -3.58 17.69 -1.43
C MET A 243 -5.01 17.53 -1.97
N ARG A 244 -5.87 16.76 -1.30
CA ARG A 244 -7.28 16.64 -1.68
C ARG A 244 -8.03 17.96 -1.50
N LYS A 245 -7.78 18.68 -0.41
CA LYS A 245 -8.37 20.00 -0.18
C LYS A 245 -7.92 21.01 -1.25
N LEU A 246 -6.63 21.05 -1.56
CA LEU A 246 -6.10 21.93 -2.62
C LEU A 246 -6.64 21.57 -4.00
N GLN A 247 -6.87 20.29 -4.29
CA GLN A 247 -7.52 19.86 -5.53
C GLN A 247 -8.95 20.39 -5.68
N GLU A 248 -9.69 20.51 -4.56
CA GLU A 248 -11.06 21.06 -4.55
C GLU A 248 -11.05 22.59 -4.70
N GLU A 249 -10.03 23.26 -4.16
CA GLU A 249 -9.87 24.74 -4.21
C GLU A 249 -9.31 25.24 -5.56
N HIS A 250 -8.32 24.55 -6.13
CA HIS A 250 -7.65 24.94 -7.38
C HIS A 250 -8.10 24.06 -8.56
N GLN A 251 -9.13 24.49 -9.28
CA GLN A 251 -9.63 23.77 -10.47
C GLN A 251 -8.70 23.84 -11.68
N ASP A 252 -7.78 24.81 -11.72
CA ASP A 252 -6.86 25.02 -12.86
C ASP A 252 -5.74 23.99 -12.93
N LEU A 253 -5.48 23.25 -11.83
CA LEU A 253 -4.42 22.26 -11.71
C LEU A 253 -4.98 20.90 -11.28
N GLN A 254 -4.54 19.85 -11.96
CA GLN A 254 -4.79 18.48 -11.53
C GLN A 254 -3.64 18.00 -10.63
N LEU A 255 -3.90 17.86 -9.34
CA LEU A 255 -2.99 17.41 -8.30
C LEU A 255 -3.20 15.92 -8.00
N HIS A 256 -2.14 15.14 -8.15
CA HIS A 256 -2.10 13.74 -7.74
C HIS A 256 -1.06 13.55 -6.64
N SER A 257 -1.52 13.17 -5.45
CA SER A 257 -0.64 12.87 -4.32
C SER A 257 -0.34 11.38 -4.22
N LEU A 258 0.92 11.04 -3.99
CA LEU A 258 1.39 9.70 -3.67
C LEU A 258 2.26 9.78 -2.41
N ALA A 259 1.91 9.06 -1.36
CA ALA A 259 2.77 8.89 -0.19
C ALA A 259 3.27 7.44 -0.12
N SER A 260 4.36 7.19 0.60
CA SER A 260 4.89 5.84 0.84
C SER A 260 3.82 4.89 1.38
N PHE A 261 2.97 5.35 2.30
CA PHE A 261 1.88 4.56 2.89
C PHE A 261 0.60 4.50 2.04
N SER A 262 0.46 5.34 1.01
CA SER A 262 -0.79 5.39 0.20
C SER A 262 -1.10 4.03 -0.42
N LEU A 263 -0.09 3.32 -0.92
CA LEU A 263 -0.30 2.02 -1.55
C LEU A 263 -0.81 0.98 -0.56
N TRP A 264 -0.23 0.91 0.63
CA TRP A 264 -0.72 0.02 1.70
C TRP A 264 -2.16 0.39 2.11
N ARG A 265 -2.45 1.68 2.26
CA ARG A 265 -3.79 2.18 2.61
C ARG A 265 -4.83 1.78 1.57
N ASP A 266 -4.50 1.82 0.28
CA ASP A 266 -5.41 1.42 -0.80
C ASP A 266 -5.69 -0.09 -0.79
N PHE A 267 -4.67 -0.92 -0.50
CA PHE A 267 -4.86 -2.36 -0.26
C PHE A 267 -5.78 -2.62 0.93
N HIS A 268 -5.54 -1.95 2.07
CA HIS A 268 -6.35 -2.12 3.26
C HIS A 268 -7.81 -1.68 3.05
N LYS A 269 -8.03 -0.56 2.36
CA LYS A 269 -9.37 -0.07 1.99
C LYS A 269 -10.13 -1.08 1.13
N THR A 270 -9.44 -1.75 0.21
CA THR A 270 -10.02 -2.80 -0.63
C THR A 270 -10.48 -4.00 0.20
N SER A 271 -9.70 -4.40 1.21
CA SER A 271 -10.08 -5.47 2.15
C SER A 271 -11.35 -5.12 2.94
N ILE A 272 -11.45 -3.90 3.47
CA ILE A 272 -12.64 -3.43 4.20
C ILE A 272 -13.87 -3.44 3.28
N LEU A 273 -13.75 -2.95 2.05
CA LEU A 273 -14.86 -2.92 1.09
C LEU A 273 -15.34 -4.32 0.71
N ALA A 274 -14.41 -5.28 0.63
CA ALA A 274 -14.72 -6.67 0.32
C ALA A 274 -15.49 -7.39 1.44
N ARG A 275 -15.39 -6.95 2.70
CA ARG A 275 -16.07 -7.56 3.86
C ARG A 275 -17.57 -7.73 3.64
N SER A 276 -18.25 -6.72 3.11
CA SER A 276 -19.70 -6.79 2.84
C SER A 276 -20.03 -7.87 1.80
N LYS A 277 -19.24 -7.94 0.72
CA LYS A 277 -19.42 -8.94 -0.34
C LYS A 277 -19.20 -10.37 0.16
N VAL A 278 -18.25 -10.56 1.08
CA VAL A 278 -18.01 -11.86 1.75
C VAL A 278 -19.23 -12.31 2.54
N LEU A 279 -19.83 -11.41 3.32
CA LEU A 279 -21.02 -11.74 4.10
C LEU A 279 -22.20 -12.11 3.19
N VAL A 280 -22.43 -11.35 2.11
CA VAL A 280 -23.51 -11.64 1.15
C VAL A 280 -23.33 -13.01 0.50
N SER A 281 -22.10 -13.34 0.07
CA SER A 281 -21.82 -14.64 -0.54
C SER A 281 -21.95 -15.79 0.45
N LEU A 282 -21.55 -15.62 1.72
CA LEU A 282 -21.73 -16.65 2.75
C LEU A 282 -23.23 -16.93 2.97
N VAL A 283 -24.05 -15.88 3.05
CA VAL A 283 -25.52 -16.03 3.17
C VAL A 283 -26.08 -16.77 1.96
N LEU A 284 -25.63 -16.45 0.75
CA LEU A 284 -26.08 -17.10 -0.48
C LEU A 284 -25.67 -18.59 -0.54
N ILE A 285 -24.49 -18.94 -0.05
CA ILE A 285 -24.04 -20.33 0.06
C ILE A 285 -24.90 -21.09 1.09
N LEU A 286 -25.17 -20.48 2.24
CA LEU A 286 -26.01 -21.07 3.28
C LEU A 286 -27.45 -21.31 2.79
N THR A 287 -28.05 -20.35 2.09
CA THR A 287 -29.39 -20.49 1.53
C THR A 287 -29.43 -21.55 0.43
N THR A 288 -28.44 -21.57 -0.46
CA THR A 288 -28.36 -22.58 -1.52
C THR A 288 -28.17 -23.99 -0.93
N ALA A 289 -27.27 -24.16 0.04
CA ALA A 289 -27.03 -25.45 0.69
C ALA A 289 -28.27 -25.98 1.44
N THR A 290 -29.02 -25.10 2.11
CA THR A 290 -30.26 -25.46 2.81
C THR A 290 -31.38 -25.78 1.83
N LEU A 291 -31.52 -25.02 0.74
CA LEU A 291 -32.50 -25.29 -0.32
C LEU A 291 -32.19 -26.59 -1.06
N SER A 292 -30.94 -26.84 -1.45
CA SER A 292 -30.53 -28.06 -2.16
C SER A 292 -30.68 -29.34 -1.32
N SER A 293 -30.56 -29.22 0.01
CA SER A 293 -30.78 -30.34 0.94
C SER A 293 -32.24 -30.48 1.40
N SER A 294 -33.12 -29.58 0.95
CA SER A 294 -34.56 -29.64 1.21
C SER A 294 -35.27 -30.37 0.08
N MET A 295 -35.88 -31.51 0.41
CA MET A 295 -36.82 -32.20 -0.47
C MET A 295 -38.24 -31.63 -0.28
N LYS A 296 -39.13 -31.80 -1.28
CA LYS A 296 -40.56 -31.41 -1.17
C LYS A 296 -41.28 -32.11 -0.01
N ASP A 297 -40.83 -33.30 0.35
CA ASP A 297 -41.37 -34.05 1.48
C ASP A 297 -40.69 -33.61 2.79
N CYS A 298 -41.45 -32.94 3.68
CA CYS A 298 -40.96 -32.40 4.95
C CYS A 298 -40.40 -33.46 5.92
N LEU A 299 -40.81 -34.74 5.79
CA LEU A 299 -40.31 -35.84 6.62
C LEU A 299 -39.00 -36.44 6.13
N ARG A 300 -38.66 -36.25 4.84
CA ARG A 300 -37.44 -36.76 4.22
C ARG A 300 -36.38 -35.67 4.03
N SER A 301 -36.79 -34.40 4.06
CA SER A 301 -35.90 -33.25 3.96
C SER A 301 -34.87 -33.24 5.10
N LYS A 302 -33.62 -32.93 4.77
CA LYS A 302 -32.53 -32.84 5.75
C LYS A 302 -31.86 -31.46 5.67
N PRO A 303 -32.61 -30.36 5.85
CA PRO A 303 -32.07 -29.01 5.71
C PRO A 303 -30.93 -28.73 6.70
N PHE A 304 -31.00 -29.34 7.90
CA PHE A 304 -29.95 -29.24 8.90
C PHE A 304 -28.63 -29.88 8.47
N LEU A 305 -28.66 -30.87 7.57
CA LEU A 305 -27.44 -31.50 7.08
C LEU A 305 -26.63 -30.54 6.20
N GLY A 306 -27.31 -29.80 5.31
CA GLY A 306 -26.69 -28.76 4.50
C GLY A 306 -26.15 -27.61 5.35
N LEU A 307 -26.93 -27.16 6.35
CA LEU A 307 -26.51 -26.12 7.29
C LEU A 307 -25.26 -26.52 8.09
N LEU A 308 -25.27 -27.71 8.69
CA LEU A 308 -24.14 -28.23 9.46
C LEU A 308 -22.91 -28.44 8.57
N GLY A 309 -23.09 -28.82 7.30
CA GLY A 309 -22.01 -28.92 6.32
C GLY A 309 -21.30 -27.59 6.06
N VAL A 310 -22.04 -26.49 5.89
CA VAL A 310 -21.41 -25.17 5.72
C VAL A 310 -20.79 -24.67 7.03
N LEU A 311 -21.42 -24.96 8.16
CA LEU A 311 -20.90 -24.60 9.49
C LEU A 311 -19.55 -25.28 9.78
N THR A 312 -19.40 -26.57 9.45
CA THR A 312 -18.13 -27.29 9.66
C THR A 312 -16.99 -26.71 8.81
N VAL A 313 -17.28 -26.25 7.59
CA VAL A 313 -16.29 -25.55 6.75
C VAL A 313 -15.87 -24.23 7.39
N CYS A 314 -16.82 -23.45 7.91
CA CYS A 314 -16.53 -22.19 8.61
C CYS A 314 -15.65 -22.43 9.85
N ILE A 315 -16.00 -23.43 10.66
CA ILE A 315 -15.25 -23.87 11.85
C ILE A 315 -13.83 -24.29 11.47
N SER A 316 -13.67 -25.04 10.38
CA SER A 316 -12.35 -25.46 9.86
C SER A 316 -11.49 -24.25 9.46
N ILE A 317 -12.07 -23.28 8.75
CA ILE A 317 -11.37 -22.05 8.35
C ILE A 317 -10.91 -21.24 9.58
N ILE A 318 -11.78 -21.07 10.59
CA ILE A 318 -11.44 -20.36 11.83
C ILE A 318 -10.30 -21.07 12.56
N THR A 319 -10.36 -22.40 12.63
CA THR A 319 -9.32 -23.21 13.28
C THR A 319 -7.99 -23.10 12.55
N ALA A 320 -7.99 -23.19 11.22
CA ALA A 320 -6.80 -23.04 10.38
C ALA A 320 -6.21 -21.62 10.52
N ALA A 321 -7.05 -20.59 10.54
CA ALA A 321 -6.61 -19.22 10.78
C ALA A 321 -5.97 -19.06 12.17
N GLY A 322 -6.55 -19.65 13.21
CA GLY A 322 -5.98 -19.64 14.56
C GLY A 322 -4.60 -20.29 14.64
N ILE A 323 -4.43 -21.44 13.99
CA ILE A 323 -3.11 -22.10 13.90
C ILE A 323 -2.11 -21.19 13.16
N PHE A 324 -2.52 -20.58 12.04
CA PHE A 324 -1.67 -19.68 11.27
C PHE A 324 -1.18 -18.47 12.07
N PHE A 325 -2.05 -17.84 12.86
CA PHE A 325 -1.68 -16.71 13.72
C PHE A 325 -0.83 -17.13 14.92
N ILE A 326 -0.94 -18.38 15.41
CA ILE A 326 -0.05 -18.91 16.46
C ILE A 326 1.37 -19.09 15.93
N THR A 327 1.53 -19.45 14.66
CA THR A 327 2.84 -19.60 14.00
C THR A 327 3.45 -18.27 13.52
N ASP A 328 3.07 -17.14 14.16
CA ASP A 328 3.47 -15.77 13.79
C ASP A 328 3.16 -15.39 12.32
N GLY A 329 2.14 -16.02 11.73
CA GLY A 329 1.62 -15.64 10.43
C GLY A 329 0.92 -14.28 10.50
N LYS A 330 1.23 -13.38 9.57
CA LYS A 330 0.58 -12.06 9.50
C LYS A 330 -0.55 -12.03 8.49
N TYR A 331 -1.57 -11.23 8.78
CA TYR A 331 -2.73 -11.10 7.90
C TYR A 331 -2.41 -10.28 6.65
N ASN A 332 -2.77 -10.81 5.48
CA ASN A 332 -2.73 -10.13 4.18
C ASN A 332 -4.15 -10.06 3.59
N SER A 333 -4.46 -8.99 2.85
CA SER A 333 -5.73 -8.84 2.14
C SER A 333 -6.01 -9.95 1.12
N THR A 334 -4.99 -10.61 0.58
CA THR A 334 -5.17 -11.77 -0.31
C THR A 334 -5.77 -13.00 0.39
N LEU A 335 -5.58 -13.13 1.71
CA LEU A 335 -6.18 -14.22 2.50
C LEU A 335 -7.71 -14.15 2.54
N LEU A 336 -8.29 -12.99 2.20
CA LEU A 336 -9.73 -12.80 2.12
C LEU A 336 -10.40 -13.70 1.06
N GLY A 337 -9.64 -14.20 0.07
CA GLY A 337 -10.11 -15.16 -0.93
C GLY A 337 -10.19 -16.61 -0.43
N ILE A 338 -9.42 -16.99 0.58
CA ILE A 338 -9.29 -18.40 1.03
C ILE A 338 -10.62 -19.03 1.45
N PRO A 339 -11.49 -18.35 2.22
CA PRO A 339 -12.78 -18.92 2.59
C PRO A 339 -13.62 -19.33 1.38
N PHE A 340 -13.59 -18.54 0.30
CA PHE A 340 -14.34 -18.86 -0.92
C PHE A 340 -13.77 -20.05 -1.67
N PHE A 341 -12.44 -20.17 -1.76
CA PHE A 341 -11.81 -21.34 -2.36
C PHE A 341 -12.09 -22.61 -1.56
N ALA A 342 -12.06 -22.53 -0.24
CA ALA A 342 -12.39 -23.66 0.64
C ALA A 342 -13.85 -24.10 0.49
N MET A 343 -14.79 -23.14 0.37
CA MET A 343 -16.20 -23.44 0.14
C MET A 343 -16.47 -23.96 -1.29
N GLY A 344 -15.75 -23.47 -2.29
CA GLY A 344 -15.96 -23.80 -3.71
C GLY A 344 -15.37 -25.12 -4.19
N ASN A 345 -14.40 -25.72 -3.46
CA ASN A 345 -13.79 -27.00 -3.82
C ASN A 345 -14.53 -28.23 -3.26
N TYR A 346 -15.55 -28.04 -2.42
CA TYR A 346 -16.33 -29.15 -1.86
C TYR A 346 -17.37 -29.82 -2.80
N PRO A 347 -17.97 -29.14 -3.81
CA PRO A 347 -18.98 -29.77 -4.67
C PRO A 347 -18.41 -30.73 -5.72
N SER A 348 -17.08 -30.85 -5.89
CA SER A 348 -16.45 -31.77 -6.85
C SER A 348 -16.07 -33.14 -6.26
N LEU A 349 -16.32 -33.36 -4.97
CA LEU A 349 -15.94 -34.57 -4.23
C LEU A 349 -17.11 -35.50 -3.87
N TRP A 350 -18.32 -35.22 -4.38
CA TRP A 350 -19.52 -36.05 -4.19
C TRP A 350 -20.06 -36.62 -5.48
#